data_AF-A0A958Z5S2-F1
#
_entry.id   AF-A0A958Z5S2-F1
#
_cell.length_a   1.000
_cell.length_b   1.000
_cell.length_c   1.000
_cell.angle_alpha   90.00
_cell.angle_beta   90.00
_cell.angle_gamma   90.00
#
_symmetry.space_group_name_H-M   'P 1'
#
loop_
_entity.id
_entity.type
_entity.pdbx_description
1 polymer ?
#
loop_
_entity_poly.entity_id
_entity_poly.type
_entity_poly.pdbx_seq_one_letter_code
_entity_poly.pdbx_strand_id
1 'polypeptide(L)' 'MPKTVLITGGSSGIGKAIGEYLSQRGYQVFGTSRNPEKITDSVFPLLKMEV' A
#
# COMPACT_ATOMS: atom_id res chain seq x y z
N MET A 1 -12.24 7.99 13.94
CA MET A 1 -11.01 8.08 13.12
C MET A 1 -10.79 6.72 12.46
N PRO A 2 -10.47 6.66 11.15
CA PRO A 2 -10.14 5.39 10.50
C PRO A 2 -8.86 4.80 11.10
N LYS A 3 -8.78 3.47 11.18
CA LYS A 3 -7.54 2.79 11.59
C LYS A 3 -6.51 2.90 10.47
N THR A 4 -5.26 3.19 10.83
CA THR A 4 -4.15 3.28 9.87
C THR A 4 -3.43 1.93 9.77
N VAL A 5 -3.12 1.50 8.54
CA VAL A 5 -2.42 0.26 8.23
C VAL A 5 -1.21 0.55 7.34
N LEU A 6 -0.05 0.04 7.72
CA LEU A 6 1.17 0.06 6.91
C LEU A 6 1.46 -1.36 6.41
N ILE A 7 1.58 -1.52 5.10
CA ILE A 7 1.88 -2.79 4.44
C ILE A 7 3.32 -2.78 3.91
N THR A 8 4.14 -3.70 4.41
CA THR A 8 5.46 -3.94 3.81
C THR A 8 5.29 -4.74 2.49
N GLY A 9 6.00 -4.35 1.43
CA GLY A 9 5.82 -4.98 0.11
C GLY A 9 4.43 -4.76 -0.51
N GLY A 10 3.89 -3.54 -0.40
CA GLY A 10 2.53 -3.20 -0.85
C GLY A 10 2.37 -2.95 -2.35
N SER A 11 3.46 -2.96 -3.14
CA SER A 11 3.41 -2.60 -4.56
C SER A 11 2.87 -3.66 -5.51
N SER A 12 2.85 -4.93 -5.12
CA SER A 12 2.37 -6.03 -5.98
C SER A 12 1.86 -7.23 -5.17
N GLY A 13 1.30 -8.22 -5.87
CA GLY A 13 0.89 -9.49 -5.29
C GLY A 13 -0.06 -9.35 -4.09
N ILE A 14 0.24 -10.10 -3.03
CA ILE A 14 -0.59 -10.18 -1.82
C ILE A 14 -0.67 -8.82 -1.11
N GLY A 15 0.43 -8.10 -1.00
CA GLY A 15 0.46 -6.79 -0.32
C GLY A 15 -0.46 -5.78 -0.99
N LYS A 16 -0.46 -5.75 -2.33
CA LYS A 16 -1.39 -4.93 -3.13
C LYS A 16 -2.85 -5.32 -2.88
N ALA A 17 -3.17 -6.61 -3.00
CA ALA A 17 -4.54 -7.10 -2.85
C ALA A 17 -5.12 -6.82 -1.44
N ILE A 18 -4.31 -6.99 -0.39
CA ILE A 18 -4.70 -6.65 0.99
C ILE A 18 -4.93 -5.14 1.13
N GLY A 19 -4.04 -4.32 0.58
CA GLY A 19 -4.18 -2.87 0.64
C GLY A 19 -5.44 -2.37 -0.04
N GLU A 20 -5.76 -2.90 -1.23
CA GLU A 20 -7.01 -2.60 -1.95
C GLU A 20 -8.25 -3.00 -1.13
N TYR A 21 -8.24 -4.21 -0.57
CA TYR A 21 -9.33 -4.73 0.26
C TYR A 21 -9.59 -3.89 1.53
N LEU A 22 -8.52 -3.41 2.18
CA LEU A 22 -8.60 -2.60 3.39
C LEU A 22 -9.00 -1.15 3.08
N SER A 23 -8.50 -0.57 1.98
CA SER A 23 -8.93 0.75 1.50
C SER A 23 -10.45 0.77 1.24
N GLN A 24 -10.99 -0.28 0.60
CA GLN A 24 -12.44 -0.43 0.39
C GLN A 24 -13.26 -0.54 1.67
N ARG A 25 -12.62 -0.88 2.81
CA ARG A 25 -13.26 -0.98 4.14
C ARG A 25 -13.11 0.28 4.99
N GLY A 26 -12.60 1.36 4.41
CA GLY A 26 -12.45 2.65 5.10
C GLY A 26 -11.23 2.72 6.03
N TYR A 27 -10.24 1.85 5.84
CA TYR A 27 -8.94 1.99 6.51
C TYR A 27 -8.09 3.03 5.78
N GLN A 28 -7.24 3.75 6.51
CA GLN A 28 -6.18 4.55 5.92
C GLN A 28 -4.99 3.63 5.65
N VAL A 29 -4.72 3.32 4.38
CA VAL A 29 -3.66 2.38 3.99
C VAL A 29 -2.45 3.13 3.45
N PHE A 30 -1.26 2.69 3.84
CA PHE A 30 0.01 3.00 3.22
C PHE A 30 0.72 1.69 2.86
N GLY A 31 1.37 1.64 1.71
CA GLY A 31 2.25 0.52 1.36
C GLY A 31 3.70 0.96 1.25
N THR A 32 4.59 -0.01 1.11
CA THR A 32 6.00 0.24 0.78
C THR A 32 6.42 -0.46 -0.51
N SER A 33 7.40 0.11 -1.19
CA SER A 33 8.03 -0.43 -2.39
C SER A 33 9.49 0.01 -2.44
N ARG A 34 10.34 -0.75 -3.11
CA ARG A 34 11.72 -0.31 -3.42
C ARG A 34 11.72 0.85 -4.43
N ASN A 35 10.82 0.78 -5.41
CA ASN A 35 10.68 1.75 -6.50
C ASN A 35 9.22 2.23 -6.62
N PRO A 36 8.69 2.98 -5.64
CA PRO A 36 7.29 3.42 -5.66
C PRO A 36 6.95 4.29 -6.88
N GLU A 37 7.92 5.06 -7.39
CA GLU A 37 7.78 5.92 -8.57
C GLU A 37 7.49 5.15 -9.87
N LYS A 38 7.81 3.85 -9.91
CA LYS A 38 7.50 2.97 -11.06
C LYS A 38 6.07 2.40 -11.01
N ILE A 39 5.33 2.63 -9.92
CA ILE A 39 3.97 2.11 -9.73
C ILE A 39 2.99 3.26 -9.88
N THR A 40 2.35 3.37 -11.04
CA THR A 40 1.38 4.43 -11.34
C THR A 40 -0.03 4.12 -10.89
N ASP A 41 -0.37 2.83 -10.77
CA ASP A 41 -1.76 2.36 -10.61
C ASP A 41 -2.04 1.86 -9.18
N SER A 42 -1.41 2.48 -8.18
CA SER A 42 -1.66 2.16 -6.78
C SER A 42 -2.86 2.94 -6.26
N VAL A 43 -3.81 2.26 -5.62
CA VAL A 43 -5.00 2.91 -5.02
C VAL A 43 -4.72 3.50 -3.63
N PHE A 44 -3.51 3.29 -3.09
CA PHE A 44 -3.04 3.85 -1.83
C PHE A 44 -1.59 4.33 -1.97
N PRO A 45 -1.12 5.28 -1.15
CA PRO A 45 0.23 5.81 -1.24
C PRO A 45 1.30 4.72 -0.98
N LEU A 46 2.36 4.73 -1.78
CA LEU A 46 3.53 3.88 -1.59
C LEU A 46 4.72 4.71 -1.09
N LEU A 47 5.31 4.29 0.02
CA LEU A 47 6.52 4.85 0.60
C LEU A 47 7.75 4.08 0.10
N LYS A 48 8.84 4.80 -0.18
CA LYS A 48 10.10 4.14 -0.54
C LYS A 48 10.69 3.46 0.69
N MET A 49 10.98 2.17 0.58
CA MET A 49 11.67 1.39 1.60
C MET A 49 12.61 0.39 0.94
N GLU A 50 13.89 0.50 1.27
CA GLU A 50 14.90 -0.52 1.00
C GLU A 50 15.02 -1.41 2.24
N VAL A 51 15.18 -2.72 2.04
CA VAL A 51 15.34 -3.75 3.09
C VAL A 51 16.62 -4.51 2.88
#